data_AF-A0A7J3BBN6-F1
#
_entry.id   AF-A0A7J3BBN6-F1
#
_cell.length_a   1.000
_cell.length_b   1.000
_cell.length_c   1.000
_cell.angle_alpha   90.00
_cell.angle_beta   90.00
_cell.angle_gamma   90.00
#
_symmetry.space_group_name_H-M   'P 1'
#
loop_
_entity.id
_entity.type
_entity.pdbx_description
1 polymer ?
#
loop_
_entity_poly.entity_id
_entity_poly.type
_entity_poly.pdbx_seq_one_letter_code
_entity_poly.pdbx_strand_id
1 'polypeptide(L)'
;MTKTHTLILVRPRRTEWLKAEGIDALLQLIFYKSRDLSRVAKTLIFEVRERQRQHEPYLAKDWKSFIEENKISHSNYFSTLRRLVGAGLLRREKGAYFVSRDFATFLRETAEIWDSWLAS
;
A
#
# COMPACT_ATOMS: atom_id res chain seq x y z
N MET A 1 13.41 -14.16 6.15
CA MET A 1 12.38 -13.11 5.92
C MET A 1 11.09 -13.79 5.52
N THR A 2 10.00 -13.59 6.27
CA THR A 2 8.69 -14.08 5.86
C THR A 2 8.35 -13.47 4.49
N LYS A 3 8.08 -14.31 3.47
CA LYS A 3 7.70 -13.82 2.13
C LYS A 3 6.34 -13.15 2.22
N THR A 4 6.33 -11.85 2.47
CA THR A 4 5.12 -11.03 2.46
C THR A 4 4.80 -10.72 1.01
N HIS A 5 3.85 -11.45 0.43
CA HIS A 5 3.29 -11.15 -0.89
C HIS A 5 1.90 -10.57 -0.72
N THR A 6 1.46 -9.76 -1.68
CA THR A 6 0.10 -9.20 -1.70
C THR A 6 -0.53 -9.43 -3.06
N LEU A 7 -1.77 -9.93 -3.05
CA LEU A 7 -2.57 -10.06 -4.26
C LEU A 7 -3.10 -8.69 -4.67
N ILE A 8 -2.95 -8.35 -5.95
CA ILE A 8 -3.55 -7.20 -6.59
C ILE A 8 -4.51 -7.67 -7.67
N LEU A 9 -5.72 -7.12 -7.70
CA LEU A 9 -6.62 -7.35 -8.83
C LEU A 9 -6.21 -6.46 -10.00
N VAL A 10 -5.97 -7.06 -11.16
CA VAL A 10 -5.76 -6.33 -12.42
C VAL A 10 -7.10 -6.21 -13.15
N ARG A 11 -7.54 -4.98 -13.42
CA ARG A 11 -8.83 -4.69 -14.08
C ARG A 11 -8.62 -3.84 -15.34
N PRO A 12 -8.17 -4.43 -16.47
CA PRO A 12 -7.65 -3.70 -17.63
C PRO A 12 -8.68 -2.79 -18.31
N ARG A 13 -9.98 -3.11 -18.22
CA ARG A 13 -11.07 -2.29 -18.80
C ARG A 13 -11.62 -1.20 -17.86
N ARG A 14 -10.94 -0.91 -16.74
CA ARG A 14 -11.36 0.09 -15.75
C ARG A 14 -10.30 1.17 -15.51
N THR A 15 -9.50 1.49 -16.53
CA THR A 15 -8.46 2.52 -16.46
C THR A 15 -9.03 3.90 -16.20
N GLU A 16 -10.16 4.27 -16.78
CA GLU A 16 -10.81 5.57 -16.53
C GLU A 16 -11.27 5.71 -15.07
N TRP A 17 -11.81 4.65 -14.48
CA TRP A 17 -12.13 4.61 -13.05
C TRP A 17 -10.87 4.73 -12.18
N LEU A 18 -9.78 4.04 -12.55
CA LEU A 18 -8.51 4.13 -11.81
C LEU A 18 -7.95 5.56 -11.84
N LYS A 19 -8.02 6.25 -12.99
CA LYS A 19 -7.59 7.64 -13.12
C LYS A 19 -8.47 8.59 -12.29
N ALA A 20 -9.78 8.41 -12.32
CA ALA A 20 -10.74 9.28 -11.62
C ALA A 20 -10.61 9.17 -10.09
N GLU A 21 -10.47 7.96 -9.55
CA GLU A 21 -10.42 7.71 -8.10
C GLU A 21 -9.00 7.74 -7.51
N GLY A 22 -7.98 7.62 -8.36
CA GLY A 22 -6.58 7.68 -7.95
C GLY A 22 -6.21 6.64 -6.88
N ILE A 23 -5.67 7.11 -5.75
CA ILE A 23 -5.18 6.25 -4.67
C ILE A 23 -6.28 5.36 -4.07
N ASP A 24 -7.52 5.83 -4.05
CA ASP A 24 -8.65 5.04 -3.55
C ASP A 24 -8.89 3.80 -4.41
N ALA A 25 -8.85 3.95 -5.75
CA ALA A 25 -8.97 2.82 -6.65
C ALA A 25 -7.80 1.83 -6.49
N LEU A 26 -6.56 2.32 -6.39
CA LEU A 26 -5.40 1.46 -6.18
C LEU A 26 -5.55 0.62 -4.89
N LEU A 27 -5.92 1.25 -3.78
CA LEU A 27 -6.14 0.55 -2.52
C LEU A 27 -7.30 -0.44 -2.62
N GLN A 28 -8.37 -0.12 -3.36
CA GLN A 28 -9.46 -1.07 -3.59
C GLN A 28 -9.03 -2.30 -4.41
N LEU A 29 -8.03 -2.18 -5.30
CA LEU A 29 -7.48 -3.34 -6.03
C LEU A 29 -6.68 -4.28 -5.12
N ILE A 30 -6.00 -3.74 -4.11
CA ILE A 30 -5.21 -4.49 -3.12
C ILE A 30 -6.11 -5.07 -2.00
N PHE A 31 -7.04 -4.28 -1.52
CA PHE A 31 -7.97 -4.60 -0.43
C PHE A 31 -9.33 -5.06 -0.96
N TYR A 32 -9.35 -5.75 -2.10
CA TYR A 32 -10.58 -6.09 -2.84
C TYR A 32 -11.65 -6.88 -2.06
N LYS A 33 -11.27 -7.55 -0.97
CA LYS A 33 -12.18 -8.32 -0.10
C LYS A 33 -12.82 -7.49 1.03
N SER A 34 -12.35 -6.28 1.29
CA SER A 34 -12.85 -5.45 2.41
C SER A 34 -12.65 -3.96 2.16
N ARG A 35 -13.76 -3.23 2.05
CA ARG A 35 -13.75 -1.77 1.93
C ARG A 35 -13.24 -1.10 3.21
N ASP A 36 -13.52 -1.68 4.38
CA ASP A 36 -13.05 -1.14 5.66
C ASP A 36 -11.54 -1.21 5.77
N LEU A 37 -10.92 -2.32 5.36
CA LEU A 37 -9.46 -2.40 5.31
C LEU A 37 -8.86 -1.45 4.27
N SER A 38 -9.54 -1.20 3.15
CA SER A 38 -9.12 -0.18 2.18
C SER A 38 -9.12 1.24 2.79
N ARG A 39 -10.11 1.56 3.63
CA ARG A 39 -10.16 2.83 4.36
C ARG A 39 -9.03 2.94 5.37
N VAL A 40 -8.80 1.90 6.17
CA VAL A 40 -7.67 1.83 7.11
C VAL A 40 -6.33 1.99 6.40
N ALA A 41 -6.17 1.37 5.22
CA ALA A 41 -4.98 1.48 4.40
C ALA A 41 -4.72 2.91 3.93
N LYS A 42 -5.78 3.61 3.51
CA LYS A 42 -5.70 5.02 3.12
C LYS A 42 -5.24 5.88 4.30
N THR A 43 -5.87 5.74 5.45
CA THR A 43 -5.49 6.50 6.64
C THR A 43 -4.03 6.27 7.01
N LEU A 44 -3.59 5.01 7.05
CA LEU A 44 -2.22 4.67 7.43
C LEU A 44 -1.18 5.18 6.41
N ILE A 45 -1.40 5.01 5.10
CA ILE A 45 -0.42 5.44 4.10
C ILE A 45 -0.30 6.97 4.04
N PHE A 46 -1.41 7.70 4.27
CA PHE A 46 -1.40 9.15 4.35
C PHE A 46 -0.66 9.63 5.59
N GLU A 47 -0.91 9.02 6.76
CA GLU A 47 -0.19 9.33 8.00
C GLU A 47 1.32 9.17 7.81
N VAL A 48 1.77 8.02 7.28
CA VAL A 48 3.19 7.76 7.01
C VAL A 48 3.77 8.79 6.04
N ARG A 49 3.04 9.15 4.97
CA ARG A 49 3.48 10.13 3.97
C ARG A 49 3.64 11.53 4.54
N GLU A 50 2.67 12.00 5.33
CA GLU A 50 2.72 13.34 5.92
C GLU A 50 3.82 13.45 6.96
N ARG A 51 3.98 12.44 7.82
CA ARG A 51 5.09 12.31 8.76
C ARG A 51 6.46 12.33 8.06
N GLN A 52 6.59 11.58 6.97
CA GLN A 52 7.80 11.61 6.15
C GLN A 52 8.07 13.00 5.55
N ARG A 53 7.03 13.72 5.10
CA ARG A 53 7.14 15.11 4.59
C ARG A 53 7.56 16.10 5.67
N GLN A 54 7.14 15.87 6.91
CA GLN A 54 7.48 16.68 8.08
C GLN A 54 8.83 16.32 8.71
N HIS A 55 9.58 15.37 8.15
CA HIS A 55 10.82 14.84 8.72
C HIS A 55 10.65 14.22 10.11
N GLU A 56 9.44 13.71 10.42
CA GLU A 56 9.11 13.01 11.65
C GLU A 56 8.62 11.60 11.31
N PRO A 57 9.51 10.62 11.07
CA PRO A 57 9.11 9.31 10.54
C PRO A 57 8.11 8.57 11.42
N TYR A 58 7.14 7.88 10.79
CA TYR A 58 6.23 6.99 11.50
C TYR A 58 6.99 5.76 12.04
N LEU A 59 7.14 5.66 13.36
CA LEU A 59 7.91 4.61 14.01
C LEU A 59 7.08 3.35 14.17
N ALA A 60 7.74 2.19 14.16
CA ALA A 60 7.07 0.91 14.36
C ALA A 60 6.42 0.75 15.74
N LYS A 61 6.68 1.64 16.71
CA LYS A 61 6.02 1.67 18.02
C LYS A 61 4.74 2.52 18.03
N ASP A 62 4.55 3.37 17.02
CA ASP A 62 3.44 4.34 16.93
C ASP A 62 2.12 3.67 16.55
N TRP A 63 2.13 2.35 16.29
CA TRP A 63 0.92 1.59 15.98
C TRP A 63 -0.14 1.72 17.09
N LYS A 64 0.27 1.79 18.36
CA LYS A 64 -0.66 1.87 19.51
C LYS A 64 -1.49 3.15 19.46
N SER A 65 -0.82 4.30 19.40
CA SER A 65 -1.47 5.61 19.29
C SER A 65 -2.33 5.69 18.03
N PHE A 66 -1.81 5.21 16.90
CA PHE A 66 -2.56 5.19 15.65
C PHE A 66 -3.89 4.42 15.74
N ILE A 67 -3.90 3.22 16.35
CA ILE A 67 -5.13 2.43 16.46
C ILE A 67 -6.13 3.03 17.45
N GLU A 68 -5.65 3.67 18.51
CA GLU A 68 -6.49 4.35 19.51
C GLU A 68 -7.16 5.58 18.89
N GLU A 69 -6.38 6.47 18.27
CA GLU A 69 -6.85 7.71 17.64
C GLU A 69 -7.88 7.44 16.53
N ASN A 70 -7.65 6.40 15.73
CA ASN A 70 -8.48 6.08 14.57
C ASN A 70 -9.57 5.04 14.86
N LYS A 71 -9.68 4.54 16.11
CA LYS A 71 -10.63 3.50 16.53
C LYS A 71 -10.55 2.24 15.66
N ILE A 72 -9.33 1.79 15.37
CA ILE A 72 -9.04 0.64 14.51
C ILE A 72 -8.71 -0.57 15.38
N SER A 73 -9.20 -1.76 15.03
CA SER A 73 -8.80 -2.97 15.75
C SER A 73 -7.34 -3.33 15.48
N HIS A 74 -6.69 -3.95 16.47
CA HIS A 74 -5.34 -4.48 16.35
C HIS A 74 -5.18 -5.37 15.10
N SER A 75 -6.13 -6.29 14.87
CA SER A 75 -6.11 -7.20 13.72
C SER A 75 -6.20 -6.47 12.38
N ASN A 76 -7.05 -5.45 12.26
CA ASN A 76 -7.20 -4.67 11.03
C ASN A 76 -5.95 -3.86 10.72
N TYR A 77 -5.33 -3.25 11.74
CA TYR A 77 -4.07 -2.52 11.57
C TYR A 77 -2.97 -3.44 11.05
N PHE A 78 -2.67 -4.54 11.76
CA PHE A 78 -1.55 -5.41 11.39
C PHE A 78 -1.79 -6.13 10.05
N SER A 79 -3.04 -6.46 9.72
CA SER A 79 -3.39 -7.02 8.40
C SER A 79 -3.18 -5.99 7.29
N THR A 80 -3.53 -4.74 7.54
CA THR A 80 -3.35 -3.63 6.59
C THR A 80 -1.89 -3.32 6.38
N LEU A 81 -1.13 -3.11 7.45
CA LEU A 81 0.30 -2.85 7.41
C LEU A 81 1.03 -3.95 6.65
N ARG A 82 0.73 -5.21 6.94
CA ARG A 82 1.34 -6.36 6.25
C ARG A 82 1.07 -6.34 4.75
N ARG A 83 -0.15 -5.99 4.32
CA ARG A 83 -0.50 -5.88 2.90
C ARG A 83 0.16 -4.68 2.22
N LEU A 84 0.22 -3.52 2.86
CA LEU A 84 0.91 -2.35 2.32
C LEU A 84 2.41 -2.63 2.14
N VAL A 85 3.04 -3.28 3.11
CA VAL A 85 4.44 -3.70 3.02
C VAL A 85 4.64 -4.78 1.96
N GLY A 86 3.79 -5.81 1.95
CA GLY A 86 3.87 -6.90 0.98
C GLY A 86 3.55 -6.49 -0.46
N ALA A 87 2.84 -5.39 -0.66
CA ALA A 87 2.62 -4.77 -1.97
C ALA A 87 3.77 -3.84 -2.38
N GLY A 88 4.72 -3.53 -1.49
CA GLY A 88 5.78 -2.55 -1.77
C GLY A 88 5.30 -1.10 -1.80
N LEU A 89 4.14 -0.80 -1.18
CA LEU A 89 3.66 0.57 -0.97
C LEU A 89 4.32 1.22 0.25
N LEU A 90 4.61 0.41 1.27
CA LEU A 90 5.40 0.79 2.43
C LEU A 90 6.63 -0.09 2.54
N ARG A 91 7.71 0.44 3.11
CA ARG A 91 8.89 -0.33 3.51
C ARG A 91 9.28 -0.01 4.95
N ARG A 92 9.91 -0.96 5.63
CA ARG A 92 10.43 -0.76 6.99
C ARG A 92 11.93 -0.58 6.94
N GLU A 93 12.43 0.54 7.46
CA GLU A 93 13.86 0.86 7.53
C GLU A 93 14.19 1.42 8.90
N LYS A 94 15.26 0.89 9.54
CA LYS A 94 15.73 1.36 10.86
C LYS A 94 14.62 1.53 11.92
N GLY A 95 13.61 0.66 11.90
CA GLY A 95 12.50 0.71 12.86
C GLY A 95 11.37 1.68 12.54
N ALA A 96 11.42 2.39 11.41
CA ALA A 96 10.36 3.27 10.92
C ALA A 96 9.78 2.75 9.60
N TYR A 97 8.57 3.23 9.25
CA TYR A 97 7.91 2.94 7.98
C TYR A 97 7.99 4.15 7.05
N PHE A 98 8.20 3.88 5.77
CA PHE A 98 8.32 4.88 4.71
C PHE A 98 7.47 4.49 3.51
N VAL A 99 6.94 5.48 2.80
CA VAL A 99 6.32 5.24 1.49
C VAL A 99 7.43 4.85 0.51
N SER A 100 7.19 3.77 -0.24
CA SER A 100 8.19 3.18 -1.14
C SER A 100 7.83 3.37 -2.62
N ARG A 101 8.85 3.26 -3.48
CA ARG A 101 8.71 3.19 -4.94
C ARG A 101 8.69 1.75 -5.47
N ASP A 102 8.81 0.76 -4.59
CA ASP A 102 8.96 -0.65 -4.99
C ASP A 102 7.76 -1.14 -5.80
N PHE A 103 6.53 -0.79 -5.38
CA PHE A 103 5.31 -1.13 -6.12
C PHE A 103 5.32 -0.60 -7.56
N ALA A 104 5.63 0.68 -7.74
CA ALA A 104 5.64 1.33 -9.05
C ALA A 104 6.77 0.79 -9.94
N THR A 105 7.91 0.46 -9.34
CA THR A 105 9.05 -0.15 -10.05
C THR A 105 8.67 -1.53 -10.55
N PHE A 106 8.13 -2.39 -9.67
CA PHE A 106 7.67 -3.72 -10.05
C PHE A 106 6.65 -3.68 -11.19
N LEU A 107 5.64 -2.82 -11.12
CA LEU A 107 4.63 -2.73 -12.18
C LEU A 107 5.21 -2.27 -13.52
N ARG A 108 6.16 -1.32 -13.51
CA ARG A 108 6.82 -0.85 -14.74
C ARG A 108 7.59 -1.99 -15.40
N GLU A 109 8.43 -2.69 -14.64
CA GLU A 109 9.19 -3.85 -15.13
C GLU A 109 8.28 -4.94 -15.69
N THR A 110 7.15 -5.23 -15.01
CA THR A 110 6.20 -6.24 -15.51
C THR A 110 5.53 -5.83 -16.83
N ALA A 111 5.28 -4.54 -17.03
CA ALA A 111 4.74 -4.03 -18.29
C ALA A 111 5.79 -4.12 -19.41
N GLU A 112 7.03 -3.70 -19.14
CA GLU A 112 8.14 -3.76 -20.10
C GLU A 112 8.44 -5.21 -20.54
N ILE A 113 8.38 -6.18 -19.62
CA ILE A 113 8.53 -7.61 -19.94
C ILE A 113 7.41 -8.08 -20.89
N TRP A 114 6.17 -7.67 -20.66
CA TRP A 114 5.04 -8.05 -21.51
C TRP A 114 5.16 -7.46 -22.91
N ASP A 115 5.50 -6.16 -23.00
CA ASP A 115 5.70 -5.48 -24.28
C ASP A 115 6.86 -6.10 -25.08
N SER A 116 7.95 -6.47 -24.39
CA SER A 116 9.09 -7.17 -25.00
C SER A 116 8.70 -8.54 -25.55
N TRP A 117 7.84 -9.29 -24.85
CA TRP A 117 7.35 -10.60 -25.29
C TRP A 117 6.38 -10.50 -26.49
N LEU A 118 5.58 -9.44 -26.58
CA LEU A 118 4.71 -9.21 -27.74
C LEU A 118 5.48 -8.83 -29.01
N ALA A 119 6.66 -8.23 -28.85
CA ALA A 119 7.51 -7.79 -29.95
C ALA A 119 8.43 -8.90 -30.51
N SER A 120 8.56 -10.03 -29.81
CA SER A 120 9.34 -11.21 -30.24
C SER A 120 8.51 -12.18 -31.07
#